data_AF-A0A2P4SD99-F1
#
_entry.id   AF-A0A2P4SD99-F1
#
_cell.length_a   1.000
_cell.length_b   1.000
_cell.length_c   1.000
_cell.angle_alpha   90.00
_cell.angle_beta   90.00
_cell.angle_gamma   90.00
#
_symmetry.space_group_name_H-M   'P 1'
#
loop_
_entity.id
_entity.type
_entity.pdbx_description
1 polymer ?
#
loop_
_entity_poly.entity_id
_entity_poly.type
_entity_poly.pdbx_seq_one_letter_code
_entity_poly.pdbx_strand_id
1 'polypeptide(L)'
;MEYLLNVTTAPEFRPWEVTDLQPQLKVDKAVAFQNPQVGVLENLHAAAYKTALANPLYCPDYRIGKITSEQLHHFVQNNFTSARMALVGIGVKHSDLKQVAEQFLNIRSGAGTSSAKAAYRG
;
A
#
# COMPACT_ATOMS: atom_id res chain seq x y z
N MET A 1 -4.00 19.34 -7.91
CA MET A 1 -4.20 18.59 -6.64
C MET A 1 -5.30 17.54 -6.78
N GLU A 2 -6.38 17.81 -7.52
CA GLU A 2 -7.51 16.88 -7.71
C GLU A 2 -7.12 15.50 -8.25
N TYR A 3 -6.09 15.41 -9.10
CA TYR A 3 -5.62 14.12 -9.64
C TYR A 3 -5.17 13.13 -8.55
N LEU A 4 -4.31 13.57 -7.62
CA LEU A 4 -3.82 12.71 -6.54
C LEU A 4 -4.96 12.26 -5.63
N LEU A 5 -5.94 13.15 -5.41
CA LEU A 5 -7.13 12.80 -4.65
C LEU A 5 -7.93 11.72 -5.37
N ASN A 6 -8.26 11.91 -6.65
CA ASN A 6 -9.04 10.93 -7.40
C ASN A 6 -8.39 9.53 -7.41
N VAL A 7 -7.07 9.48 -7.67
CA VAL A 7 -6.29 8.23 -7.68
C VAL A 7 -6.26 7.56 -6.30
N THR A 8 -6.24 8.32 -5.21
CA THR A 8 -6.18 7.76 -3.85
C THR A 8 -7.56 7.39 -3.30
N THR A 9 -8.62 8.08 -3.70
CA THR A 9 -9.94 7.93 -3.09
C THR A 9 -10.89 7.03 -3.88
N ALA A 10 -10.71 6.98 -5.20
CA ALA A 10 -11.53 6.19 -6.12
C ALA A 10 -10.68 5.42 -7.14
N PRO A 11 -9.74 4.55 -6.69
CA PRO A 11 -9.00 3.72 -7.61
C PRO A 11 -9.91 2.69 -8.28
N GLU A 12 -9.77 2.53 -9.59
CA GLU A 12 -10.37 1.45 -10.37
C GLU A 12 -9.33 0.34 -10.57
N PHE A 13 -9.68 -0.91 -10.25
CA PHE A 13 -8.81 -2.06 -10.51
C PHE A 13 -9.44 -2.95 -11.57
N ARG A 14 -9.13 -2.72 -12.84
CA ARG A 14 -9.68 -3.52 -13.94
C ARG A 14 -8.97 -4.89 -14.00
N PRO A 15 -9.69 -6.01 -14.14
CA PRO A 15 -9.08 -7.34 -14.11
C PRO A 15 -7.96 -7.56 -15.14
N TRP A 16 -8.09 -6.97 -16.33
CA TRP A 16 -7.05 -7.07 -17.37
C TRP A 16 -5.78 -6.29 -16.97
N GLU A 17 -5.91 -5.06 -16.45
CA GLU A 17 -4.76 -4.27 -15.98
C GLU A 17 -4.01 -4.98 -14.84
N VAL A 18 -4.75 -5.61 -13.92
CA VAL A 18 -4.14 -6.38 -12.82
C VAL A 18 -3.39 -7.61 -13.35
N THR A 19 -3.91 -8.26 -14.39
CA THR A 19 -3.29 -9.42 -15.02
C THR A 19 -2.03 -9.03 -15.79
N ASP A 20 -2.09 -7.93 -16.54
CA ASP A 20 -0.99 -7.42 -17.36
C ASP A 20 0.23 -6.98 -16.52
N LEU A 21 0.00 -6.55 -15.26
CA LEU A 21 1.07 -6.16 -14.33
C LEU A 21 1.82 -7.33 -13.68
N GLN A 22 1.27 -8.56 -13.72
CA GLN A 22 1.89 -9.73 -13.08
C GLN A 22 3.30 -10.09 -13.60
N PRO A 23 3.58 -10.10 -14.92
CA PRO A 23 4.95 -10.33 -15.41
C PRO A 23 5.90 -9.22 -14.97
N GLN A 24 5.44 -7.97 -14.96
CA GLN A 24 6.25 -6.83 -14.53
C GLN A 24 6.65 -6.94 -13.05
N LEU A 25 5.73 -7.39 -12.19
CA LEU A 25 6.01 -7.60 -10.77
C LEU A 25 7.16 -8.60 -10.52
N LYS A 26 7.31 -9.63 -11.37
CA LYS A 26 8.44 -10.57 -11.29
C LYS A 26 9.75 -9.91 -11.65
N VAL A 27 9.75 -9.06 -12.68
CA VAL A 27 10.93 -8.31 -13.11
C VAL A 27 11.34 -7.31 -12.03
N ASP A 28 10.40 -6.53 -11.51
CA ASP A 28 10.64 -5.52 -10.47
C ASP A 28 11.23 -6.16 -9.21
N LYS A 29 10.70 -7.31 -8.81
CA LYS A 29 11.26 -8.11 -7.72
C LYS A 29 12.69 -8.55 -8.05
N ALA A 30 12.93 -9.15 -9.21
CA ALA A 30 14.26 -9.61 -9.60
C ALA A 30 15.28 -8.46 -9.60
N VAL A 31 14.89 -7.27 -10.09
CA VAL A 31 15.72 -6.05 -10.07
C VAL A 31 16.00 -5.59 -8.65
N ALA A 32 15.00 -5.54 -7.77
CA ALA A 32 15.19 -5.14 -6.38
C ALA A 32 16.19 -6.05 -5.63
N PHE A 33 16.12 -7.35 -5.88
CA PHE A 33 17.00 -8.34 -5.25
C PHE A 33 18.43 -8.37 -5.85
N GLN A 34 18.72 -7.59 -6.90
CA GLN A 34 20.10 -7.35 -7.31
C GLN A 34 20.88 -6.57 -6.25
N ASN A 35 20.18 -5.76 -5.42
CA ASN A 35 20.79 -5.15 -4.25
C ASN A 35 20.77 -6.14 -3.06
N PRO A 36 21.93 -6.65 -2.62
CA PRO A 36 21.99 -7.63 -1.54
C PRO A 36 21.46 -7.08 -0.20
N GLN A 37 21.52 -5.76 0.01
CA GLN A 37 21.00 -5.14 1.23
C GLN A 37 19.50 -5.35 1.39
N VAL A 38 18.75 -5.34 0.27
CA VAL A 38 17.30 -5.58 0.26
C VAL A 38 17.01 -7.01 0.73
N GLY A 39 17.72 -8.00 0.18
CA GLY A 39 17.55 -9.39 0.55
C GLY A 39 17.88 -9.67 2.02
N VAL A 40 18.94 -9.03 2.55
CA VAL A 40 19.30 -9.15 3.97
C VAL A 40 18.21 -8.57 4.87
N LEU A 41 17.68 -7.38 4.56
CA LEU A 41 16.64 -6.74 5.35
C LEU A 41 15.33 -7.53 5.34
N GLU A 42 14.90 -8.04 4.19
CA GLU A 42 13.70 -8.88 4.07
C GLU A 42 13.84 -10.16 4.91
N ASN A 43 14.97 -10.86 4.79
CA ASN A 43 15.23 -12.09 5.54
C ASN A 43 15.35 -11.83 7.05
N LEU A 44 15.96 -10.70 7.44
CA LEU A 44 16.05 -10.29 8.84
C LEU A 44 14.66 -10.09 9.45
N HIS A 45 13.77 -9.36 8.76
CA HIS A 45 12.39 -9.15 9.23
C HIS A 45 11.61 -10.46 9.35
N ALA A 46 11.73 -11.34 8.35
CA ALA A 46 11.09 -12.66 8.36
C ALA A 46 11.59 -13.57 9.51
N ALA A 47 12.89 -13.49 9.83
CA ALA A 47 13.48 -14.26 10.93
C ALA A 47 13.20 -13.64 12.31
N ALA A 48 13.18 -12.31 12.41
CA ALA A 48 13.03 -11.59 13.67
C ALA A 48 11.58 -11.60 14.20
N TYR A 49 10.58 -11.56 13.32
CA TYR A 49 9.19 -11.41 13.71
C TYR A 49 8.33 -12.66 13.40
N LYS A 50 7.22 -12.81 14.12
CA LYS A 50 6.22 -13.88 13.89
C LYS A 50 5.05 -13.40 13.02
N THR A 51 4.71 -12.13 13.14
CA THR A 51 3.51 -11.50 12.56
C THR A 51 3.80 -10.06 12.16
N ALA A 52 2.91 -9.47 11.35
CA ALA A 52 2.93 -8.06 10.91
C ALA A 52 4.21 -7.62 10.19
N LEU A 53 5.29 -7.38 10.93
CA LEU A 53 6.62 -7.05 10.39
C LEU A 53 7.32 -8.24 9.74
N ALA A 54 6.85 -9.46 9.97
CA ALA A 54 7.35 -10.65 9.27
C ALA A 54 6.85 -10.77 7.82
N ASN A 55 5.85 -9.96 7.43
CA ASN A 55 5.34 -9.98 6.05
C ASN A 55 6.37 -9.35 5.11
N PRO A 56 6.67 -9.99 3.97
CA PRO A 56 7.63 -9.44 3.02
C PRO A 56 7.09 -8.16 2.37
N LEU A 57 7.98 -7.21 2.11
CA LEU A 57 7.65 -5.99 1.38
C LEU A 57 7.37 -6.31 -0.11
N TYR A 58 8.17 -7.22 -0.68
CA TYR A 58 8.00 -7.67 -2.06
C TYR A 58 7.05 -8.86 -2.15
N CYS A 59 6.28 -8.94 -3.23
CA CYS A 59 5.31 -10.02 -3.42
C CYS A 59 6.03 -11.39 -3.48
N PRO A 60 5.65 -12.36 -2.64
CA PRO A 60 6.25 -13.68 -2.69
C PRO A 60 5.76 -14.45 -3.91
N ASP A 61 6.59 -15.34 -4.45
CA ASP A 61 6.33 -15.97 -5.77
C ASP A 61 5.03 -16.77 -5.80
N TYR A 62 4.64 -17.37 -4.66
CA TYR A 62 3.41 -18.13 -4.53
C TYR A 62 2.14 -17.27 -4.55
N ARG A 63 2.23 -15.94 -4.37
CA ARG A 63 1.12 -14.98 -4.48
C ARG A 63 1.04 -14.29 -5.83
N ILE A 64 2.12 -14.28 -6.61
CA ILE A 64 2.11 -13.70 -7.96
C ILE A 64 1.09 -14.51 -8.79
N GLY A 65 0.14 -13.81 -9.42
CA GLY A 65 -0.96 -14.44 -10.15
C GLY A 65 -2.23 -14.74 -9.36
N LYS A 66 -2.21 -14.55 -8.03
CA LYS A 66 -3.37 -14.83 -7.15
C LYS A 66 -4.05 -13.57 -6.60
N ILE A 67 -3.51 -12.39 -6.94
CA ILE A 67 -4.06 -11.10 -6.51
C ILE A 67 -5.22 -10.75 -7.43
N THR A 68 -6.41 -10.55 -6.87
CA THR A 68 -7.61 -10.19 -7.63
C THR A 68 -7.99 -8.72 -7.42
N SER A 69 -8.75 -8.16 -8.37
CA SER A 69 -9.27 -6.79 -8.28
C SER A 69 -10.12 -6.57 -7.00
N GLU A 70 -10.91 -7.57 -6.61
CA GLU A 70 -11.74 -7.50 -5.40
C GLU A 70 -10.90 -7.42 -4.13
N GLN A 71 -9.78 -8.16 -4.08
CA GLN A 71 -8.85 -8.09 -2.95
C GLN A 71 -8.20 -6.71 -2.84
N LEU A 72 -7.82 -6.10 -3.97
CA LEU A 72 -7.27 -4.75 -4.01
C LEU A 72 -8.29 -3.71 -3.57
N HIS A 73 -9.54 -3.81 -4.08
CA HIS A 73 -10.62 -2.95 -3.62
C HIS A 73 -10.82 -3.08 -2.12
N HIS A 74 -11.01 -4.30 -1.61
CA HIS A 74 -11.20 -4.57 -0.18
C HIS A 74 -10.03 -4.02 0.68
N PHE A 75 -8.79 -4.14 0.20
CA PHE A 75 -7.64 -3.55 0.86
C PHE A 75 -7.74 -2.02 0.96
N VAL A 76 -8.07 -1.34 -0.14
CA VAL A 76 -8.27 0.11 -0.15
C VAL A 76 -9.41 0.51 0.79
N GLN A 77 -10.56 -0.17 0.73
CA GLN A 77 -11.70 0.17 1.59
C GLN A 77 -11.37 0.12 3.09
N ASN A 78 -10.52 -0.83 3.48
CA ASN A 78 -10.20 -1.10 4.87
C ASN A 78 -9.02 -0.32 5.44
N ASN A 79 -8.16 0.24 4.57
CA ASN A 79 -6.92 0.90 4.97
C ASN A 79 -6.87 2.39 4.58
N PHE A 80 -7.53 2.78 3.50
CA PHE A 80 -7.52 4.16 2.99
C PHE A 80 -8.74 4.89 3.59
N THR A 81 -8.66 5.13 4.90
CA THR A 81 -9.69 5.82 5.69
C THR A 81 -9.19 7.22 6.06
N SER A 82 -10.08 8.20 6.22
CA SER A 82 -9.71 9.58 6.61
C SER A 82 -8.79 9.65 7.85
N ALA A 83 -8.98 8.76 8.83
CA ALA A 83 -8.16 8.71 10.05
C ALA A 83 -6.71 8.22 9.84
N ARG A 84 -6.40 7.66 8.66
CA ARG A 84 -5.10 7.05 8.31
C ARG A 84 -4.41 7.76 7.13
N MET A 85 -4.97 8.87 6.65
CA MET A 85 -4.43 9.62 5.51
C MET A 85 -3.95 10.99 5.97
N ALA A 86 -2.84 11.45 5.39
CA ALA A 86 -2.30 12.79 5.61
C ALA A 86 -1.99 13.44 4.26
N LEU A 87 -2.46 14.67 4.06
CA LEU A 87 -2.14 15.47 2.88
C LEU A 87 -0.98 16.41 3.20
N VAL A 88 0.12 16.28 2.47
CA VAL A 88 1.32 17.10 2.64
C VAL A 88 1.57 17.89 1.36
N GLY A 89 1.70 19.21 1.49
CA GLY A 89 2.02 20.12 0.40
C GLY A 89 3.24 20.97 0.73
N ILE A 90 4.21 21.04 -0.17
CA ILE A 90 5.42 21.85 -0.03
C ILE A 90 5.32 23.04 -0.99
N GLY A 91 5.58 24.25 -0.50
CA GLY A 91 5.52 25.48 -1.32
C GLY A 91 4.10 25.91 -1.71
N VAL A 92 3.08 25.39 -1.04
CA VAL A 92 1.66 25.74 -1.28
C VAL A 92 1.09 26.48 -0.07
N LYS A 93 0.12 27.36 -0.31
CA LYS A 93 -0.59 28.05 0.78
C LYS A 93 -1.42 27.06 1.56
N HIS A 94 -1.36 27.17 2.89
CA HIS A 94 -2.12 26.29 3.79
C HIS A 94 -3.64 26.40 3.59
N SER A 95 -4.15 27.61 3.32
CA SER A 95 -5.59 27.85 3.04
C SER A 95 -6.10 26.99 1.89
N ASP A 96 -5.34 26.98 0.80
CA ASP A 96 -5.73 26.33 -0.46
C ASP A 96 -5.63 24.80 -0.28
N LEU A 97 -4.60 24.33 0.44
CA LEU A 97 -4.44 22.92 0.78
C LEU A 97 -5.55 22.42 1.70
N LYS A 98 -5.95 23.23 2.69
CA LYS A 98 -7.02 22.91 3.64
C LYS A 98 -8.37 22.82 2.93
N GLN A 99 -8.69 23.77 2.06
CA GLN A 99 -9.94 23.74 1.29
C GLN A 99 -10.08 22.46 0.47
N VAL A 100 -9.00 22.06 -0.22
CA VAL A 100 -8.95 20.83 -1.00
C VAL A 100 -9.06 19.59 -0.09
N ALA A 101 -8.40 19.59 1.06
CA ALA A 101 -8.52 18.50 2.04
C ALA A 101 -9.96 18.34 2.54
N GLU A 102 -10.63 19.43 2.93
CA GLU A 102 -12.00 19.40 3.44
C GLU A 102 -13.02 18.93 2.40
N GLN A 103 -12.83 19.33 1.14
CA GLN A 103 -13.74 18.97 0.05
C GLN A 103 -13.62 17.49 -0.35
N PHE A 104 -12.41 16.91 -0.32
CA PHE A 104 -12.14 15.60 -0.93
C PHE A 104 -11.67 14.51 0.04
N LEU A 105 -11.31 14.79 1.29
CA LEU A 105 -10.88 13.77 2.27
C LEU A 105 -11.99 13.32 3.21
N ASN A 106 -13.23 13.77 3.02
CA ASN A 106 -14.39 13.30 3.77
C ASN A 106 -14.86 11.91 3.28
N ILE A 107 -13.93 10.98 3.12
CA ILE A 107 -14.12 9.71 2.44
C ILE A 107 -13.85 8.56 3.40
N ARG A 108 -14.89 7.74 3.61
CA ARG A 108 -14.89 6.51 4.42
C ARG A 108 -14.42 6.77 5.86
N SER A 109 -15.34 7.31 6.66
CA SER A 109 -15.17 7.43 8.10
C SER A 109 -15.03 6.06 8.76
N GLY A 110 -13.97 5.87 9.55
CA GLY A 110 -13.70 4.63 10.28
C GLY A 110 -12.26 4.54 10.74
N ALA A 111 -12.01 3.80 11.83
CA ALA A 111 -10.67 3.56 12.37
C ALA A 111 -9.81 2.63 11.48
N GLY A 112 -10.41 2.08 10.41
CA GLY A 112 -9.82 1.06 9.54
C GLY A 112 -9.69 -0.30 10.24
N THR A 113 -9.21 -1.31 9.49
CA THR A 113 -8.98 -2.65 10.06
C THR A 113 -7.78 -2.65 11.00
N SER A 114 -7.94 -3.19 12.21
CA SER A 114 -6.83 -3.34 13.16
C SER A 114 -5.88 -4.45 12.69
N SER A 115 -4.61 -4.12 12.46
CA SER A 115 -3.59 -5.13 12.18
C SER A 115 -3.08 -5.75 13.47
N ALA A 116 -2.67 -7.02 13.40
CA ALA A 116 -2.02 -7.68 14.53
C ALA A 116 -0.74 -6.92 14.92
N LYS A 117 -0.45 -6.82 16.21
CA LYS A 117 0.83 -6.28 16.68
C LYS A 117 1.96 -7.20 16.24
N ALA A 118 3.12 -6.62 15.92
CA ALA A 118 4.31 -7.39 15.62
C ALA A 118 4.81 -8.09 16.89
N ALA A 119 5.01 -9.41 16.81
CA ALA A 119 5.61 -10.19 17.88
C ALA A 119 7.04 -10.58 17.50
N TYR A 120 8.02 -10.15 18.30
CA TYR A 120 9.42 -10.52 18.15
C TYR A 120 9.65 -11.98 18.57
N ARG A 121 10.62 -12.65 17.94
CA ARG A 121 10.94 -14.06 18.21
C ARG A 121 11.91 -14.26 19.37
N GLY A 122 12.78 -13.29 19.64
CA GLY A 122 13.72 -13.32 20.77
C GLY A 122 13.17 -12.70 22.03
#